data_AF-A0A928TRX6-F1
#
_entry.id   AF-A0A928TRX6-F1
#
_cell.length_a   1.000
_cell.length_b   1.000
_cell.length_c   1.000
_cell.angle_alpha   90.00
_cell.angle_beta   90.00
_cell.angle_gamma   90.00
#
_symmetry.space_group_name_H-M   'P 1'
#
loop_
_entity.id
_entity.type
_entity.pdbx_description
1 polymer ?
#
loop_
_entity_poly.entity_id
_entity_poly.type
_entity_poly.pdbx_seq_one_letter_code
_entity_poly.pdbx_strand_id
1 'polypeptide(L)'
;MIAEPYNDRDCLGKITSHARERATSPEVQLIARQRPSLEALAAWLRTLPQDNDTGDPLDGPKVACDVPQRLRIPTRRPNCVERSAIFLAAAENIDPSAVYALATIDTDQGRHTYPTVNGVPVVLDPVMPRNALAAGLDAIGAAQVGGPVALTLSQALGWALAIAEEPAAAYADAGEVLADAHATAWAILEAGPIDRRGLAALLWVLALAEREQARWWPGRAGAIRHVVELLAERAPWLVVDPASCGCGPDGACVKCARNGWRIEWAPRRFFRAVEDLLEPAERAVRPLVKPAIKLVLTSYGVPPELVEVADRGIDAARGNRARPAVDTAARTNTKESEEA
;
A
#
# COMPACT_ATOMS: atom_id res chain seq x y z
N MET A 1 -16.68 -23.30 0.31
CA MET A 1 -16.96 -23.61 -1.12
C MET A 1 -15.79 -23.22 -2.02
N ILE A 2 -15.29 -24.15 -2.83
CA ILE A 2 -14.33 -23.86 -3.91
C ILE A 2 -15.09 -23.34 -5.15
N ALA A 3 -14.97 -22.05 -5.45
CA ALA A 3 -15.56 -21.36 -6.59
C ALA A 3 -14.72 -21.45 -7.87
N GLU A 4 -15.26 -20.95 -8.98
CA GLU A 4 -14.54 -20.82 -10.24
C GLU A 4 -13.36 -19.82 -10.13
N PRO A 5 -12.29 -20.00 -10.91
CA PRO A 5 -11.13 -19.11 -10.85
C PRO A 5 -11.45 -17.71 -11.40
N TYR A 6 -10.69 -16.72 -10.91
CA TYR A 6 -10.86 -15.32 -11.33
C TYR A 6 -10.48 -15.11 -12.80
N ASN A 7 -9.43 -15.76 -13.28
CA ASN A 7 -8.99 -15.68 -14.67
C ASN A 7 -8.52 -17.05 -15.17
N ASP A 8 -8.02 -17.12 -16.41
CA ASP A 8 -7.48 -18.36 -17.01
C ASP A 8 -8.38 -19.58 -16.76
N ARG A 9 -9.67 -19.43 -17.12
CA ARG A 9 -10.71 -20.41 -16.74
C ARG A 9 -10.46 -21.80 -17.33
N ASP A 10 -9.78 -21.89 -18.46
CA ASP A 10 -9.48 -23.16 -19.11
C ASP A 10 -8.42 -23.95 -18.33
N CYS A 11 -7.32 -23.31 -17.89
CA CYS A 11 -6.30 -23.98 -17.10
C CYS A 11 -6.71 -24.08 -15.63
N LEU A 12 -7.02 -22.96 -14.99
CA LEU A 12 -7.34 -22.91 -13.57
C LEU A 12 -8.64 -23.65 -13.26
N GLY A 13 -9.61 -23.70 -14.18
CA GLY A 13 -10.84 -24.48 -13.98
C GLY A 13 -10.56 -25.98 -13.82
N LYS A 14 -9.60 -26.52 -14.60
CA LYS A 14 -9.17 -27.92 -14.48
C LYS A 14 -8.47 -28.18 -13.15
N ILE A 15 -7.61 -27.26 -12.70
CA ILE A 15 -6.92 -27.34 -11.40
C ILE A 15 -7.93 -27.25 -10.25
N THR A 16 -8.88 -26.31 -10.32
CA THR A 16 -9.98 -26.15 -9.37
C THR A 16 -10.82 -27.41 -9.27
N SER A 17 -11.12 -28.05 -10.40
CA SER A 17 -11.88 -29.31 -10.44
C SER A 17 -11.12 -30.45 -9.75
N HIS A 18 -9.81 -30.56 -10.00
CA HIS A 18 -8.96 -31.51 -9.28
C HIS A 18 -8.91 -31.22 -7.77
N ALA A 19 -8.83 -29.95 -7.36
CA ALA A 19 -8.85 -29.59 -5.94
C ALA A 19 -10.17 -29.99 -5.27
N ARG A 20 -11.32 -29.80 -5.94
CA ARG A 20 -12.64 -30.23 -5.46
C ARG A 20 -12.71 -31.76 -5.29
N GLU A 21 -12.28 -32.51 -6.30
CA GLU A 21 -12.24 -33.97 -6.24
C GLU A 21 -11.34 -34.48 -5.11
N ARG A 22 -10.20 -33.81 -4.89
CA ARG A 22 -9.23 -34.18 -3.85
C ARG A 22 -9.65 -33.73 -2.46
N ALA A 23 -10.57 -32.78 -2.31
CA ALA A 23 -11.04 -32.31 -1.01
C ALA A 23 -11.62 -33.44 -0.13
N THR A 24 -12.19 -34.48 -0.75
CA THR A 24 -12.73 -35.64 -0.03
C THR A 24 -11.72 -36.78 0.17
N SER A 25 -10.47 -36.64 -0.27
CA SER A 25 -9.46 -37.70 -0.13
C SER A 25 -9.01 -37.84 1.34
N PRO A 26 -8.73 -39.06 1.83
CA PRO A 26 -8.27 -39.27 3.21
C PRO A 26 -7.00 -38.48 3.55
N GLU A 27 -6.09 -38.31 2.59
CA GLU A 27 -4.84 -37.58 2.77
C GLU A 27 -5.06 -36.07 2.91
N VAL A 28 -5.94 -35.47 2.10
CA VAL A 28 -6.30 -34.04 2.22
C VAL A 28 -7.07 -33.78 3.50
N GLN A 29 -8.01 -34.65 3.86
CA GLN A 29 -8.72 -34.53 5.13
C GLN A 29 -7.78 -34.68 6.33
N LEU A 30 -6.71 -35.50 6.22
CA LEU A 30 -5.69 -35.57 7.27
C LEU A 30 -4.92 -34.26 7.38
N ILE A 31 -4.54 -33.63 6.27
CA ILE A 31 -3.92 -32.30 6.28
C ILE A 31 -4.84 -31.30 6.99
N ALA A 32 -6.12 -31.25 6.62
CA ALA A 32 -7.10 -30.35 7.24
C ALA A 32 -7.24 -30.60 8.75
N ARG A 33 -7.41 -31.86 9.19
CA ARG A 33 -7.53 -32.21 10.62
C ARG A 33 -6.31 -31.84 11.45
N GLN A 34 -5.12 -31.84 10.86
CA GLN A 34 -3.89 -31.48 11.56
C GLN A 34 -3.66 -29.96 11.65
N ARG A 35 -4.53 -29.13 11.05
CA ARG A 35 -4.38 -27.67 11.01
C ARG A 35 -5.64 -27.02 11.58
N PRO A 36 -5.55 -26.33 12.74
CA PRO A 36 -6.73 -25.81 13.42
C PRO A 36 -7.38 -24.60 12.73
N SER A 37 -6.72 -23.98 11.75
CA SER A 37 -7.23 -22.80 11.05
C SER A 37 -6.62 -22.66 9.65
N LEU A 38 -7.18 -21.74 8.84
CA LEU A 38 -6.66 -21.40 7.51
C LEU A 38 -5.25 -20.78 7.59
N GLU A 39 -4.99 -19.98 8.62
CA GLU A 39 -3.67 -19.39 8.88
C GLU A 39 -2.65 -20.49 9.19
N ALA A 40 -3.01 -21.49 10.01
CA ALA A 40 -2.14 -22.62 10.31
C ALA A 40 -1.87 -23.48 9.07
N LEU A 41 -2.86 -23.65 8.19
CA LEU A 41 -2.68 -24.32 6.90
C LEU A 41 -1.73 -23.55 5.99
N ALA A 42 -1.93 -22.23 5.83
CA ALA A 42 -1.07 -21.38 5.02
C ALA A 42 0.37 -21.35 5.56
N ALA A 43 0.54 -21.22 6.88
CA ALA A 43 1.84 -21.26 7.53
C ALA A 43 2.57 -22.58 7.28
N TRP A 44 1.88 -23.73 7.42
CA TRP A 44 2.47 -25.04 7.10
C TRP A 44 2.86 -25.18 5.63
N LEU A 45 2.02 -24.73 4.70
CA LEU A 45 2.36 -24.78 3.28
C LEU A 45 3.62 -23.96 2.97
N ARG A 46 3.77 -22.78 3.60
CA ARG A 46 4.97 -21.94 3.47
C ARG A 46 6.25 -22.66 3.90
N THR A 47 6.18 -23.59 4.86
CA THR A 47 7.36 -24.34 5.32
C THR A 47 7.78 -25.48 4.38
N LEU A 48 6.93 -25.86 3.43
CA LEU A 48 7.27 -26.96 2.51
C LEU A 48 8.36 -26.51 1.52
N PRO A 49 9.32 -27.38 1.19
CA PRO A 49 10.25 -27.13 0.10
C PRO A 49 9.49 -26.95 -1.22
N GLN A 50 10.03 -26.11 -2.10
CA GLN A 50 9.43 -25.83 -3.40
C GLN A 50 10.24 -26.48 -4.52
N ASP A 51 9.59 -27.33 -5.32
CA ASP A 51 10.16 -27.87 -6.56
C ASP A 51 9.43 -27.21 -7.72
N ASN A 52 10.05 -26.23 -8.38
CA ASN A 52 9.41 -25.55 -9.52
C ASN A 52 9.15 -26.52 -10.68
N ASP A 53 8.05 -26.30 -11.40
CA ASP A 53 7.80 -27.02 -12.66
C ASP A 53 8.65 -26.39 -13.76
N THR A 54 9.50 -27.18 -14.41
CA THR A 54 10.36 -26.75 -15.52
C THR A 54 9.71 -26.96 -16.88
N GLY A 55 8.48 -27.48 -16.92
CA GLY A 55 7.78 -27.86 -18.13
C GLY A 55 8.16 -29.26 -18.65
N ASP A 56 8.95 -30.04 -17.89
CA ASP A 56 9.30 -31.41 -18.27
C ASP A 56 8.02 -32.26 -18.40
N PRO A 57 7.73 -32.83 -19.59
CA PRO A 57 6.54 -33.64 -19.81
C PRO A 57 6.53 -34.95 -19.01
N LEU A 58 7.67 -35.40 -18.49
CA LEU A 58 7.79 -36.61 -17.67
C LEU A 58 7.70 -36.34 -16.16
N ASP A 59 7.65 -35.08 -15.75
CA ASP A 59 7.59 -34.69 -14.34
C ASP A 59 6.17 -34.80 -13.77
N GLY A 60 5.71 -36.04 -13.59
CA GLY A 60 4.46 -36.38 -12.92
C GLY A 60 3.19 -36.09 -13.71
N PRO A 61 2.01 -36.24 -13.09
CA PRO A 61 0.73 -35.94 -13.73
C PRO A 61 0.62 -34.46 -14.07
N LYS A 62 0.16 -34.17 -15.29
CA LYS A 62 0.07 -32.81 -15.85
C LYS A 62 -1.39 -32.47 -16.19
N VAL A 63 -1.76 -31.23 -15.97
CA VAL A 63 -2.99 -30.63 -16.49
C VAL A 63 -2.68 -29.93 -17.80
N ALA A 64 -3.49 -30.20 -18.83
CA ALA A 64 -3.37 -29.57 -20.14
C ALA A 64 -3.81 -28.10 -20.08
N CYS A 65 -2.87 -27.22 -19.76
CA CYS A 65 -2.97 -25.77 -19.89
C CYS A 65 -2.26 -25.31 -21.17
N ASP A 66 -2.19 -24.00 -21.43
CA ASP A 66 -1.38 -23.42 -22.51
C ASP A 66 0.11 -23.79 -22.38
N VAL A 67 0.59 -23.91 -21.14
CA VAL A 67 1.82 -24.59 -20.77
C VAL A 67 1.45 -25.71 -19.78
N PRO A 68 1.68 -27.00 -20.09
CA PRO A 68 1.32 -28.11 -19.21
C PRO A 68 1.81 -27.91 -17.77
N GLN A 69 0.90 -27.99 -16.81
CA GLN A 69 1.19 -27.73 -15.39
C GLN A 69 1.18 -29.03 -14.58
N ARG A 70 2.25 -29.30 -13.83
CA ARG A 70 2.32 -30.44 -12.92
C ARG A 70 1.35 -30.25 -11.77
N LEU A 71 0.57 -31.28 -11.48
CA LEU A 71 -0.44 -31.25 -10.41
C LEU A 71 -0.46 -32.54 -9.58
N ARG A 72 0.30 -32.56 -8.49
CA ARG A 72 0.29 -33.64 -7.49
C ARG A 72 -0.37 -33.16 -6.20
N ILE A 73 -1.52 -33.72 -5.85
CA ILE A 73 -2.27 -33.35 -4.64
C ILE A 73 -2.58 -34.61 -3.80
N PRO A 74 -2.12 -34.69 -2.54
CA PRO A 74 -1.14 -33.81 -1.90
C PRO A 74 0.31 -34.13 -2.34
N THR A 75 1.22 -33.17 -2.15
CA THR A 75 2.68 -33.39 -2.28
C THR A 75 3.43 -32.68 -1.16
N ARG A 76 4.60 -33.19 -0.79
CA ARG A 76 5.50 -32.58 0.21
C ARG A 76 6.46 -31.56 -0.40
N ARG A 77 6.56 -31.50 -1.72
CA ARG A 77 7.43 -30.58 -2.46
C ARG A 77 6.64 -29.85 -3.56
N PRO A 78 5.62 -29.04 -3.20
CA PRO A 78 4.75 -28.40 -4.18
C PRO A 78 5.45 -27.26 -4.93
N ASN A 79 5.16 -27.11 -6.22
CA ASN A 79 5.31 -25.81 -6.91
C ASN A 79 4.21 -24.82 -6.45
N CYS A 80 4.20 -23.58 -6.97
CA CYS A 80 3.19 -22.57 -6.61
C CYS A 80 1.74 -23.01 -6.95
N VAL A 81 1.53 -23.69 -8.09
CA VAL A 81 0.22 -24.21 -8.53
C VAL A 81 -0.27 -25.31 -7.58
N GLU A 82 0.57 -26.32 -7.33
CA GLU A 82 0.29 -27.43 -6.42
C GLU A 82 0.00 -26.92 -5.00
N ARG A 83 0.77 -25.94 -4.53
CA ARG A 83 0.60 -25.33 -3.20
C ARG A 83 -0.77 -24.65 -3.08
N SER A 84 -1.18 -23.92 -4.12
CA SER A 84 -2.48 -23.27 -4.19
C SER A 84 -3.63 -24.29 -4.24
N ALA A 85 -3.47 -25.36 -5.02
CA ALA A 85 -4.47 -26.41 -5.13
C ALA A 85 -4.62 -27.24 -3.83
N ILE A 86 -3.52 -27.53 -3.14
CA ILE A 86 -3.53 -28.16 -1.81
C ILE A 86 -4.26 -27.25 -0.82
N PHE A 87 -3.99 -25.94 -0.85
CA PHE A 87 -4.68 -24.99 0.03
C PHE A 87 -6.19 -25.03 -0.20
N LEU A 88 -6.69 -24.91 -1.43
CA LEU A 88 -8.12 -24.99 -1.75
C LEU A 88 -8.75 -26.28 -1.21
N ALA A 89 -8.14 -27.43 -1.52
CA ALA A 89 -8.69 -28.73 -1.16
C ALA A 89 -8.77 -28.95 0.36
N ALA A 90 -7.74 -28.52 1.09
CA ALA A 90 -7.71 -28.64 2.55
C ALA A 90 -8.56 -27.55 3.25
N ALA A 91 -8.56 -26.32 2.74
CA ALA A 91 -9.29 -25.19 3.31
C ALA A 91 -10.80 -25.43 3.34
N GLU A 92 -11.35 -26.04 2.29
CA GLU A 92 -12.77 -26.44 2.22
C GLU A 92 -13.21 -27.32 3.41
N ASN A 93 -12.29 -28.13 3.95
CA ASN A 93 -12.57 -28.98 5.10
C ASN A 93 -12.35 -28.26 6.46
N ILE A 94 -11.65 -27.12 6.47
CA ILE A 94 -11.37 -26.33 7.67
C ILE A 94 -12.48 -25.29 7.90
N ASP A 95 -12.87 -24.57 6.86
CA ASP A 95 -13.96 -23.58 6.90
C ASP A 95 -14.86 -23.69 5.65
N PRO A 96 -15.87 -24.58 5.67
CA PRO A 96 -16.76 -24.76 4.52
C PRO A 96 -17.56 -23.50 4.12
N SER A 97 -17.67 -22.52 5.02
CA SER A 97 -18.46 -21.31 4.81
C SER A 97 -17.75 -20.26 3.95
N ALA A 98 -16.42 -20.31 3.88
CA ALA A 98 -15.64 -19.38 3.08
C ALA A 98 -15.67 -19.72 1.59
N VAL A 99 -15.41 -18.74 0.73
CA VAL A 99 -15.31 -18.90 -0.71
C VAL A 99 -13.83 -18.94 -1.11
N TYR A 100 -13.42 -20.02 -1.77
CA TYR A 100 -12.05 -20.21 -2.23
C TYR A 100 -11.98 -20.15 -3.75
N ALA A 101 -11.02 -19.43 -4.30
CA ALA A 101 -10.81 -19.38 -5.75
C ALA A 101 -9.32 -19.22 -6.08
N LEU A 102 -8.93 -19.61 -7.30
CA LEU A 102 -7.58 -19.39 -7.82
C LEU A 102 -7.52 -18.12 -8.67
N ALA A 103 -6.35 -17.50 -8.66
CA ALA A 103 -5.98 -16.46 -9.61
C ALA A 103 -4.53 -16.69 -10.06
N THR A 104 -4.24 -16.31 -11.31
CA THR A 104 -2.88 -16.25 -11.84
C THR A 104 -2.56 -14.83 -12.23
N ILE A 105 -1.39 -14.33 -11.86
CA ILE A 105 -0.93 -12.99 -12.26
C ILE A 105 0.43 -13.10 -12.95
N ASP A 106 0.75 -12.15 -13.81
CA ASP A 106 2.09 -12.02 -14.36
C ASP A 106 2.97 -11.25 -13.37
N THR A 107 4.15 -11.80 -13.07
CA THR A 107 5.17 -11.17 -12.23
C THR A 107 6.48 -11.06 -13.02
N ASP A 108 7.46 -10.34 -12.46
CA ASP A 108 8.82 -10.27 -13.00
C ASP A 108 9.52 -11.64 -13.02
N GLN A 109 9.04 -12.59 -12.22
CA GLN A 109 9.54 -13.97 -12.13
C GLN A 109 8.70 -14.97 -12.96
N GLY A 110 7.71 -14.47 -13.72
CA GLY A 110 6.82 -15.27 -14.55
C GLY A 110 5.38 -15.35 -14.00
N ARG A 111 4.58 -16.27 -14.53
CA ARG A 111 3.20 -16.46 -14.08
C ARG A 111 3.17 -17.04 -12.66
N HIS A 112 2.41 -16.41 -11.78
CA HIS A 112 2.27 -16.83 -10.39
C HIS A 112 0.80 -17.13 -10.06
N THR A 113 0.51 -18.40 -9.72
CA THR A 113 -0.81 -18.84 -9.27
C THR A 113 -0.87 -18.85 -7.74
N TYR A 114 -1.93 -18.28 -7.19
CA TYR A 114 -2.19 -18.22 -5.75
C TYR A 114 -3.68 -18.42 -5.45
N PRO A 115 -4.03 -18.87 -4.23
CA PRO A 115 -5.42 -18.97 -3.82
C PRO A 115 -5.92 -17.69 -3.17
N THR A 116 -7.24 -17.56 -3.10
CA THR A 116 -7.94 -16.50 -2.41
C THR A 116 -8.93 -17.10 -1.41
N VAL A 117 -9.23 -16.35 -0.35
CA VAL A 117 -10.31 -16.64 0.61
C VAL A 117 -11.19 -15.40 0.66
N ASN A 118 -12.47 -15.54 0.31
CA ASN A 118 -13.43 -14.44 0.27
C ASN A 118 -12.93 -13.22 -0.53
N GLY A 119 -12.22 -13.48 -1.64
CA GLY A 119 -11.64 -12.43 -2.48
C GLY A 119 -10.36 -11.80 -1.96
N VAL A 120 -9.79 -12.30 -0.86
CA VAL A 120 -8.49 -11.84 -0.33
C VAL A 120 -7.40 -12.84 -0.73
N PRO A 121 -6.28 -12.40 -1.34
CA PRO A 121 -5.15 -13.27 -1.64
C PRO A 121 -4.57 -13.95 -0.40
N VAL A 122 -4.26 -15.24 -0.52
CA VAL A 122 -3.48 -15.97 0.47
C VAL A 122 -2.04 -16.08 -0.04
N VAL A 123 -1.13 -15.40 0.64
CA VAL A 123 0.31 -15.49 0.32
C VAL A 123 0.82 -16.87 0.70
N LEU A 124 1.21 -17.71 -0.26
CA LEU A 124 1.77 -19.04 0.02
C LEU A 124 3.24 -19.17 -0.40
N ASP A 125 3.69 -18.28 -1.28
CA ASP A 125 5.06 -18.13 -1.73
C ASP A 125 5.71 -16.96 -0.96
N PRO A 126 6.79 -17.19 -0.19
CA PRO A 126 7.44 -16.14 0.58
C PRO A 126 8.12 -15.07 -0.28
N VAL A 127 8.36 -15.34 -1.57
CA VAL A 127 8.95 -14.37 -2.50
C VAL A 127 7.91 -13.41 -3.04
N MET A 128 6.62 -13.77 -2.98
CA MET A 128 5.52 -12.95 -3.46
C MET A 128 4.91 -12.11 -2.33
N PRO A 129 5.06 -10.77 -2.36
CA PRO A 129 4.48 -9.90 -1.36
C PRO A 129 2.95 -9.85 -1.51
N ARG A 130 2.24 -9.65 -0.39
CA ARG A 130 0.78 -9.58 -0.37
C ARG A 130 0.27 -8.48 -1.29
N ASN A 131 0.93 -7.33 -1.30
CA ASN A 131 0.57 -6.19 -2.14
C ASN A 131 0.66 -6.52 -3.65
N ALA A 132 1.63 -7.32 -4.09
CA ALA A 132 1.71 -7.74 -5.49
C ALA A 132 0.51 -8.63 -5.87
N LEU A 133 0.16 -9.58 -5.00
CA LEU A 133 -0.99 -10.46 -5.24
C LEU A 133 -2.30 -9.67 -5.25
N ALA A 134 -2.49 -8.76 -4.29
CA ALA A 134 -3.66 -7.90 -4.23
C ALA A 134 -3.77 -7.00 -5.48
N ALA A 135 -2.66 -6.43 -5.94
CA ALA A 135 -2.65 -5.61 -7.14
C ALA A 135 -3.01 -6.37 -8.41
N GLY A 136 -2.49 -7.59 -8.55
CA GLY A 136 -2.85 -8.45 -9.67
C GLY A 136 -4.32 -8.87 -9.63
N LEU A 137 -4.87 -9.18 -8.45
CA LEU A 137 -6.29 -9.50 -8.29
C LEU A 137 -7.20 -8.30 -8.66
N ASP A 138 -6.82 -7.12 -8.21
CA ASP A 138 -7.48 -5.85 -8.55
C ASP A 138 -7.49 -5.60 -10.06
N ALA A 139 -6.37 -5.87 -10.74
CA ALA A 139 -6.25 -5.73 -12.19
C ALA A 139 -7.17 -6.71 -12.94
N ILE A 140 -7.25 -7.95 -12.47
CA ILE A 140 -8.19 -8.95 -13.01
C ILE A 140 -9.64 -8.46 -12.85
N GLY A 141 -10.01 -8.00 -11.65
CA GLY A 141 -11.36 -7.47 -11.39
C GLY A 141 -11.70 -6.25 -12.26
N ALA A 142 -10.76 -5.32 -12.40
CA ALA A 142 -10.94 -4.14 -13.24
C ALA A 142 -11.16 -4.51 -14.72
N ALA A 143 -10.42 -5.50 -15.24
CA ALA A 143 -10.58 -6.00 -16.60
C ALA A 143 -11.96 -6.66 -16.83
N GLN A 144 -12.55 -7.26 -15.79
CA GLN A 144 -13.86 -7.92 -15.88
C GLN A 144 -15.04 -6.95 -15.78
N VAL A 145 -14.96 -5.97 -14.88
CA VAL A 145 -16.04 -5.01 -14.64
C VAL A 145 -16.05 -3.89 -15.70
N GLY A 146 -14.91 -3.63 -16.34
CA GLY A 146 -14.83 -2.73 -17.50
C GLY A 146 -14.96 -1.24 -17.14
N GLY A 147 -14.62 -0.83 -15.92
CA GLY A 147 -14.72 0.56 -15.50
C GLY A 147 -14.10 0.87 -14.13
N PRO A 148 -13.98 2.16 -13.79
CA PRO A 148 -13.49 2.59 -12.48
C PRO A 148 -14.46 2.19 -11.38
N VAL A 149 -13.92 1.64 -10.29
CA VAL A 149 -14.69 1.38 -9.07
C VAL A 149 -14.73 2.65 -8.24
N ALA A 150 -15.95 3.17 -8.01
CA ALA A 150 -16.14 4.30 -7.11
C ALA A 150 -15.92 3.84 -5.67
N LEU A 151 -14.96 4.46 -4.97
CA LEU A 151 -14.70 4.23 -3.55
C LEU A 151 -15.17 5.43 -2.74
N THR A 152 -15.75 5.16 -1.58
CA THR A 152 -15.91 6.18 -0.54
C THR A 152 -14.54 6.57 0.03
N LEU A 153 -14.42 7.75 0.64
CA LEU A 153 -13.18 8.17 1.29
C LEU A 153 -12.72 7.16 2.37
N SER A 154 -13.65 6.61 3.15
CA SER A 154 -13.32 5.59 4.16
C SER A 154 -12.74 4.32 3.53
N GLN A 155 -13.31 3.85 2.42
CA GLN A 155 -12.76 2.70 1.68
C GLN A 155 -11.39 3.01 1.08
N ALA A 156 -11.22 4.18 0.47
CA ALA A 156 -9.95 4.59 -0.11
C ALA A 156 -8.85 4.76 0.94
N LEU A 157 -9.20 5.27 2.12
CA LEU A 157 -8.30 5.40 3.26
C LEU A 157 -7.95 4.04 3.86
N GLY A 158 -8.93 3.17 4.09
CA GLY A 158 -8.69 1.80 4.54
C GLY A 158 -7.78 1.03 3.59
N TRP A 159 -7.97 1.19 2.27
CA TRP A 159 -7.08 0.64 1.26
C TRP A 159 -5.66 1.21 1.34
N ALA A 160 -5.51 2.53 1.49
CA ALA A 160 -4.20 3.18 1.62
C ALA A 160 -3.44 2.69 2.86
N LEU A 161 -4.13 2.60 4.01
CA LEU A 161 -3.58 2.06 5.25
C LEU A 161 -3.16 0.60 5.07
N ALA A 162 -4.03 -0.23 4.49
CA ALA A 162 -3.76 -1.64 4.26
C ALA A 162 -2.53 -1.85 3.36
N ILE A 163 -2.33 -1.06 2.30
CA ILE A 163 -1.14 -1.17 1.44
C ILE A 163 0.15 -0.96 2.23
N ALA A 164 0.15 0.00 3.16
CA ALA A 164 1.33 0.41 3.89
C ALA A 164 1.75 -0.58 5.00
N GLU A 165 0.87 -1.47 5.46
CA GLU A 165 1.16 -2.45 6.52
C GLU A 165 2.39 -3.31 6.22
N GLU A 166 2.47 -3.85 5.00
CA GLU A 166 3.57 -4.73 4.57
C GLU A 166 4.94 -4.03 4.53
N PRO A 167 5.12 -2.88 3.85
CA PRO A 167 6.39 -2.16 3.91
C PRO A 167 6.68 -1.55 5.30
N ALA A 168 5.66 -1.27 6.11
CA ALA A 168 5.86 -0.79 7.49
C ALA A 168 6.47 -1.88 8.39
N ALA A 169 6.20 -3.17 8.16
CA ALA A 169 6.74 -4.25 8.98
C ALA A 169 8.29 -4.31 9.04
N ALA A 170 8.99 -3.61 8.14
CA ALA A 170 10.44 -3.47 8.16
C ALA A 170 10.99 -2.50 9.25
N TYR A 171 10.11 -1.78 9.96
CA TYR A 171 10.48 -0.77 10.96
C TYR A 171 10.14 -1.26 12.38
N ALA A 172 11.03 -0.99 13.35
CA ALA A 172 10.90 -1.50 14.72
C ALA A 172 9.59 -1.08 15.43
N ASP A 173 9.16 0.16 15.23
CA ASP A 173 8.00 0.75 15.92
C ASP A 173 6.72 0.73 15.05
N ALA A 174 6.71 -0.06 13.97
CA ALA A 174 5.66 -0.03 12.96
C ALA A 174 4.25 -0.30 13.52
N GLY A 175 4.11 -1.20 14.50
CA GLY A 175 2.82 -1.54 15.07
C GLY A 175 2.15 -0.36 15.78
N GLU A 176 2.92 0.40 16.56
CA GLU A 176 2.43 1.59 17.26
C GLU A 176 2.10 2.71 16.26
N VAL A 177 2.98 2.94 15.29
CA VAL A 177 2.77 3.96 14.24
C VAL A 177 1.53 3.64 13.38
N LEU A 178 1.32 2.38 13.00
CA LEU A 178 0.13 1.96 12.25
C LEU A 178 -1.15 2.15 13.07
N ALA A 179 -1.11 1.82 14.37
CA ALA A 179 -2.25 2.01 15.26
C ALA A 179 -2.62 3.51 15.39
N ASP A 180 -1.63 4.37 15.59
CA ASP A 180 -1.81 5.83 15.64
C ASP A 180 -2.35 6.39 14.33
N ALA A 181 -1.83 5.91 13.19
CA ALA A 181 -2.30 6.28 11.87
C ALA A 181 -3.76 5.87 11.64
N HIS A 182 -4.14 4.66 12.05
CA HIS A 182 -5.52 4.16 11.96
C HIS A 182 -6.45 5.01 12.82
N ALA A 183 -6.11 5.25 14.09
CA ALA A 183 -6.90 6.07 14.99
C ALA A 183 -7.09 7.49 14.43
N THR A 184 -6.02 8.09 13.90
CA THR A 184 -6.05 9.42 13.29
C THR A 184 -6.90 9.47 12.02
N ALA A 185 -6.78 8.46 11.16
CA ALA A 185 -7.61 8.31 9.97
C ALA A 185 -9.10 8.32 10.31
N TRP A 186 -9.50 7.54 11.32
CA TRP A 186 -10.88 7.50 11.80
C TRP A 186 -11.32 8.82 12.45
N ALA A 187 -10.45 9.46 13.24
CA ALA A 187 -10.74 10.77 13.81
C ALA A 187 -11.00 11.83 12.72
N ILE A 188 -10.24 11.85 11.62
CA ILE A 188 -10.51 12.75 10.49
C ILE A 188 -11.89 12.48 9.88
N LEU A 189 -12.24 11.21 9.67
CA LEU A 189 -13.53 10.83 9.09
C LEU A 189 -14.72 11.22 9.97
N GLU A 190 -14.56 11.16 11.29
CA GLU A 190 -15.57 11.50 12.28
C GLU A 190 -15.54 12.98 12.71
N ALA A 191 -14.66 13.80 12.12
CA ALA A 191 -14.40 15.18 12.53
C ALA A 191 -14.01 15.31 14.02
N GLY A 192 -13.30 14.32 14.55
CA GLY A 192 -12.76 14.28 15.90
C GLY A 192 -11.43 15.04 16.06
N PRO A 193 -10.95 15.19 17.32
CA PRO A 193 -9.67 15.80 17.60
C PRO A 193 -8.52 14.92 17.10
N ILE A 194 -7.45 15.55 16.62
CA ILE A 194 -6.26 14.88 16.09
C ILE A 194 -5.05 15.51 16.74
N ASP A 195 -4.18 14.67 17.30
CA ASP A 195 -2.91 15.13 17.84
C ASP A 195 -1.79 15.11 16.77
N ARG A 196 -0.70 15.81 17.08
CA ARG A 196 0.44 15.96 16.15
C ARG A 196 1.12 14.63 15.84
N ARG A 197 1.18 13.72 16.81
CA ARG A 197 1.85 12.43 16.68
C ARG A 197 1.06 11.52 15.73
N GLY A 198 -0.24 11.43 15.94
CA GLY A 198 -1.17 10.70 15.08
C GLY A 198 -1.18 11.20 13.64
N LEU A 199 -1.16 12.54 13.44
CA LEU A 199 -1.05 13.11 12.11
C LEU A 199 0.29 12.76 11.42
N ALA A 200 1.40 12.84 12.14
CA ALA A 200 2.70 12.46 11.61
C ALA A 200 2.74 10.96 11.23
N ALA A 201 2.17 10.11 12.07
CA ALA A 201 2.02 8.68 11.81
C ALA A 201 1.19 8.43 10.54
N LEU A 202 0.03 9.07 10.40
CA LEU A 202 -0.83 8.95 9.22
C LEU A 202 -0.10 9.39 7.94
N LEU A 203 0.60 10.53 7.96
CA LEU A 203 1.36 11.02 6.82
C LEU A 203 2.48 10.05 6.42
N TRP A 204 3.18 9.47 7.39
CA TRP A 204 4.21 8.47 7.13
C TRP A 204 3.63 7.20 6.50
N VAL A 205 2.50 6.70 7.02
CA VAL A 205 1.79 5.53 6.46
C VAL A 205 1.31 5.81 5.04
N LEU A 206 0.73 6.98 4.77
CA LEU A 206 0.31 7.37 3.41
C LEU A 206 1.50 7.52 2.46
N ALA A 207 2.67 7.93 2.96
CA ALA A 207 3.89 7.95 2.16
C ALA A 207 4.39 6.55 1.78
N LEU A 208 4.37 5.60 2.72
CA LEU A 208 4.64 4.21 2.41
C LEU A 208 3.63 3.67 1.39
N ALA A 209 2.35 4.00 1.55
CA ALA A 209 1.30 3.60 0.64
C ALA A 209 1.52 4.13 -0.79
N GLU A 210 1.89 5.40 -0.99
CA GLU A 210 2.13 5.94 -2.35
C GLU A 210 3.32 5.25 -3.02
N ARG A 211 4.41 5.00 -2.28
CA ARG A 211 5.58 4.29 -2.81
C ARG A 211 5.22 2.88 -3.27
N GLU A 212 4.46 2.19 -2.44
CA GLU A 212 4.06 0.80 -2.67
C GLU A 212 2.99 0.70 -3.78
N GLN A 213 2.07 1.66 -3.83
CA GLN A 213 1.09 1.83 -4.90
C GLN A 213 1.77 2.05 -6.26
N ALA A 214 2.80 2.88 -6.32
CA ALA A 214 3.56 3.11 -7.55
C ALA A 214 4.26 1.84 -8.06
N ARG A 215 4.68 0.96 -7.14
CA ARG A 215 5.34 -0.31 -7.47
C ARG A 215 4.37 -1.33 -8.04
N TRP A 216 3.20 -1.51 -7.42
CA TRP A 216 2.31 -2.64 -7.74
C TRP A 216 1.04 -2.25 -8.51
N TRP A 217 0.59 -1.00 -8.39
CA TRP A 217 -0.55 -0.46 -9.16
C TRP A 217 -0.12 0.74 -10.03
N PRO A 218 0.78 0.58 -11.01
CA PRO A 218 1.28 1.70 -11.81
C PRO A 218 0.15 2.44 -12.56
N GLY A 219 -0.91 1.73 -12.97
CA GLY A 219 -2.10 2.32 -13.60
C GLY A 219 -3.00 3.13 -12.66
N ARG A 220 -2.73 3.18 -11.36
CA ARG A 220 -3.48 3.96 -10.35
C ARG A 220 -2.64 5.09 -9.73
N ALA A 221 -1.61 5.56 -10.44
CA ALA A 221 -0.74 6.63 -9.99
C ALA A 221 -1.55 7.85 -9.49
N GLY A 222 -1.28 8.28 -8.26
CA GLY A 222 -1.95 9.43 -7.65
C GLY A 222 -3.21 9.11 -6.86
N ALA A 223 -3.65 7.85 -6.77
CA ALA A 223 -4.78 7.48 -5.92
C ALA A 223 -4.55 7.86 -4.44
N ILE A 224 -3.36 7.59 -3.91
CA ILE A 224 -2.98 7.96 -2.54
C ILE A 224 -2.92 9.49 -2.37
N ARG A 225 -2.41 10.21 -3.38
CA ARG A 225 -2.42 11.66 -3.38
C ARG A 225 -3.83 12.23 -3.28
N HIS A 226 -4.75 11.67 -4.06
CA HIS A 226 -6.15 12.09 -4.02
C HIS A 226 -6.79 11.83 -2.66
N VAL A 227 -6.47 10.70 -2.00
CA VAL A 227 -6.88 10.46 -0.61
C VAL A 227 -6.37 11.56 0.32
N VAL A 228 -5.09 11.94 0.22
CA VAL A 228 -4.51 13.03 1.04
C VAL A 228 -5.23 14.35 0.79
N GLU A 229 -5.54 14.68 -0.46
CA GLU A 229 -6.30 15.89 -0.83
C GLU A 229 -7.70 15.89 -0.19
N LEU A 230 -8.43 14.78 -0.31
CA LEU A 230 -9.75 14.63 0.31
C LEU A 230 -9.72 14.70 1.85
N LEU A 231 -8.66 14.16 2.47
CA LEU A 231 -8.45 14.30 3.91
C LEU A 231 -8.20 15.76 4.29
N ALA A 232 -7.41 16.50 3.50
CA ALA A 232 -7.13 17.91 3.75
C ALA A 232 -8.40 18.78 3.64
N GLU A 233 -9.32 18.44 2.74
CA GLU A 233 -10.63 19.10 2.64
C GLU A 233 -11.55 18.80 3.83
N ARG A 234 -11.39 17.63 4.47
CA ARG A 234 -12.18 17.19 5.64
C ARG A 234 -11.61 17.62 6.99
N ALA A 235 -10.41 18.19 7.01
CA ALA A 235 -9.71 18.61 8.22
C ALA A 235 -9.84 20.11 8.64
N PRO A 236 -10.85 20.93 8.23
CA PRO A 236 -10.86 22.37 8.57
C PRO A 236 -11.17 22.67 10.06
N TRP A 237 -11.37 21.66 10.91
CA TRP A 237 -11.71 21.81 12.33
C TRP A 237 -10.68 21.25 13.30
N LEU A 238 -9.45 20.99 12.85
CA LEU A 238 -8.47 20.29 13.67
C LEU A 238 -8.13 21.09 14.94
N VAL A 239 -8.80 20.74 16.03
CA VAL A 239 -8.47 21.19 17.37
C VAL A 239 -7.29 20.33 17.79
N VAL A 240 -6.08 20.84 17.61
CA VAL A 240 -4.91 20.30 18.32
C VAL A 240 -5.23 20.46 19.80
N ASP A 241 -5.29 19.34 20.53
CA ASP A 241 -5.72 19.23 21.93
C ASP A 241 -5.28 20.46 22.77
N PRO A 242 -6.19 21.15 23.47
CA PRO A 242 -5.83 22.23 24.39
C PRO A 242 -4.78 21.87 25.44
N ALA A 243 -4.58 20.60 25.79
CA ALA A 243 -3.49 20.16 26.65
C ALA A 243 -2.09 20.35 26.02
N SER A 244 -2.02 20.50 24.70
CA SER A 244 -0.81 20.93 23.97
C SER A 244 -0.65 22.46 23.92
N CYS A 245 -1.60 23.23 24.48
CA CYS A 245 -1.46 24.67 24.67
C CYS A 245 -0.56 24.96 25.89
N GLY A 246 0.73 24.83 25.67
CA GLY A 246 1.77 25.36 26.53
C GLY A 246 2.61 26.36 25.75
N CYS A 247 3.08 27.41 26.42
CA CYS A 247 4.20 28.16 25.90
C CYS A 247 5.44 27.26 26.05
N GLY A 248 5.96 26.74 24.94
CA GLY A 248 7.25 26.06 24.97
C GLY A 248 8.36 27.00 25.44
N PRO A 249 9.52 26.48 25.89
CA PRO A 249 10.67 27.29 26.34
C PRO A 249 11.16 28.31 25.28
N ASP A 250 10.75 28.13 24.02
CA ASP A 250 11.13 28.96 22.87
C ASP A 250 10.12 30.10 22.56
N GLY A 251 9.12 30.30 23.43
CA GLY A 251 8.23 31.45 23.41
C GLY A 251 7.08 31.42 22.40
N ALA A 252 6.75 30.25 21.81
CA ALA A 252 5.54 30.10 21.01
C ALA A 252 4.35 29.80 21.93
N CYS A 253 3.39 30.73 22.03
CA CYS A 253 2.15 30.50 22.78
C CYS A 253 0.98 30.35 21.81
N VAL A 254 0.33 29.18 21.82
CA VAL A 254 -1.00 29.02 21.24
C VAL A 254 -2.00 29.63 22.22
N LYS A 255 -2.48 30.86 21.94
CA LYS A 255 -3.51 31.50 22.77
C LYS A 255 -4.89 30.98 22.36
N CYS A 256 -5.48 30.12 23.18
CA CYS A 256 -6.90 29.77 23.11
C CYS A 256 -7.77 30.99 23.46
N ALA A 257 -8.35 31.66 22.47
CA ALA A 257 -9.36 32.69 22.71
C ALA A 257 -10.75 32.04 22.79
N ARG A 258 -11.56 32.45 23.77
CA ARG A 258 -12.93 31.93 24.00
C ARG A 258 -13.92 32.16 22.85
N ASN A 259 -13.60 32.98 21.84
CA ASN A 259 -14.54 33.42 20.80
C ASN A 259 -13.97 33.34 19.37
N GLY A 260 -13.31 32.23 19.02
CA GLY A 260 -12.79 32.00 17.67
C GLY A 260 -11.27 32.14 17.58
N TRP A 261 -10.67 31.24 16.80
CA TRP A 261 -9.23 31.05 16.68
C TRP A 261 -8.59 32.22 15.91
N ARG A 262 -7.62 32.89 16.53
CA ARG A 262 -6.71 33.81 15.85
C ARG A 262 -5.30 33.42 16.22
N ILE A 263 -4.60 32.78 15.28
CA ILE A 263 -3.20 32.41 15.49
C ILE A 263 -2.31 33.50 14.90
N GLU A 264 -1.60 34.23 15.76
CA GLU A 264 -0.55 35.17 15.34
C GLU A 264 0.75 34.40 15.07
N TRP A 265 1.11 34.23 13.80
CA TRP A 265 2.28 33.43 13.39
C TRP A 265 3.42 34.29 12.81
N ALA A 266 4.67 33.92 13.15
CA ALA A 266 5.89 34.46 12.56
C ALA A 266 6.39 33.60 11.37
N PRO A 267 6.51 34.12 10.14
CA PRO A 267 6.74 33.34 8.92
C PRO A 267 7.97 32.41 8.89
N ARG A 268 9.08 32.78 9.55
CA ARG A 268 10.34 32.00 9.49
C ARG A 268 10.33 30.70 10.29
N ARG A 269 9.43 30.56 11.27
CA ARG A 269 9.37 29.39 12.16
C ARG A 269 8.36 28.33 11.69
N PHE A 270 7.36 28.77 10.94
CA PHE A 270 6.41 27.94 10.19
C PHE A 270 7.12 26.97 9.23
N PHE A 271 8.06 27.49 8.44
CA PHE A 271 8.83 26.65 7.52
C PHE A 271 9.70 25.62 8.24
N ARG A 272 10.24 25.93 9.44
CA ARG A 272 10.98 24.93 10.24
C ARG A 272 10.10 23.83 10.81
N ALA A 273 8.95 24.15 11.39
CA ALA A 273 8.06 23.12 11.94
C ALA A 273 7.50 22.19 10.85
N VAL A 274 7.25 22.75 9.67
CA VAL A 274 6.90 22.01 8.45
C VAL A 274 8.10 21.20 7.96
N GLU A 275 9.31 21.76 7.91
CA GLU A 275 10.55 21.04 7.58
C GLU A 275 10.82 19.89 8.56
N ASP A 276 10.64 20.07 9.87
CA ASP A 276 10.86 19.04 10.91
C ASP A 276 9.81 17.91 10.83
N LEU A 277 8.55 18.24 10.51
CA LEU A 277 7.49 17.25 10.26
C LEU A 277 7.67 16.50 8.94
N LEU A 278 8.28 17.17 7.95
CA LEU A 278 8.51 16.62 6.63
C LEU A 278 9.86 15.96 6.49
N GLU A 279 10.85 16.18 7.35
CA GLU A 279 12.17 15.59 7.20
C GLU A 279 12.12 14.04 7.07
N PRO A 280 11.26 13.33 7.81
CA PRO A 280 11.03 11.90 7.58
C PRO A 280 10.30 11.60 6.26
N ALA A 281 9.35 12.44 5.84
CA ALA A 281 8.53 12.26 4.64
C ALA A 281 9.24 12.66 3.32
N GLU A 282 10.09 13.69 3.35
CA GLU A 282 10.91 14.19 2.24
C GLU A 282 12.01 13.20 1.87
N ARG A 283 12.58 12.50 2.87
CA ARG A 283 13.52 11.39 2.61
C ARG A 283 12.82 10.17 1.99
N ALA A 284 11.52 10.01 2.24
CA ALA A 284 10.77 8.84 1.78
C ALA A 284 10.14 9.05 0.38
N VAL A 285 9.43 10.16 0.12
CA VAL A 285 8.61 10.34 -1.10
C VAL A 285 8.40 11.82 -1.49
N ARG A 286 9.16 12.32 -2.47
CA ARG A 286 9.13 13.71 -2.98
C ARG A 286 7.76 14.21 -3.50
N PRO A 287 6.91 13.37 -4.15
CA PRO A 287 5.60 13.79 -4.65
C PRO A 287 4.56 14.19 -3.59
N LEU A 288 4.59 13.61 -2.38
CA LEU A 288 3.58 13.88 -1.33
C LEU A 288 3.82 15.13 -0.52
N VAL A 289 5.00 15.74 -0.63
CA VAL A 289 5.39 16.90 0.18
C VAL A 289 4.33 18.01 0.11
N LYS A 290 3.79 18.31 -1.07
CA LYS A 290 2.80 19.38 -1.26
C LYS A 290 1.43 19.03 -0.62
N PRO A 291 0.78 17.90 -0.93
CA PRO A 291 -0.42 17.42 -0.22
C PRO A 291 -0.24 17.26 1.28
N ALA A 292 0.90 16.74 1.74
CA ALA A 292 1.22 16.57 3.15
C ALA A 292 1.35 17.92 3.85
N ILE A 293 2.00 18.91 3.23
CA ILE A 293 2.02 20.28 3.73
C ILE A 293 0.60 20.81 3.83
N LYS A 294 -0.21 20.73 2.77
CA LYS A 294 -1.61 21.18 2.84
C LYS A 294 -2.35 20.55 4.02
N LEU A 295 -2.26 19.23 4.18
CA LEU A 295 -2.88 18.54 5.29
C LEU A 295 -2.40 19.07 6.65
N VAL A 296 -1.08 19.23 6.83
CA VAL A 296 -0.48 19.79 8.04
C VAL A 296 -0.94 21.24 8.28
N LEU A 297 -1.03 22.06 7.25
CA LEU A 297 -1.45 23.46 7.41
C LEU A 297 -2.93 23.55 7.78
N THR A 298 -3.79 22.80 7.08
CA THR A 298 -5.20 22.69 7.44
C THR A 298 -5.35 22.14 8.86
N SER A 299 -4.52 21.18 9.25
CA SER A 299 -4.51 20.64 10.62
C SER A 299 -4.04 21.64 11.69
N TYR A 300 -3.34 22.69 11.32
CA TYR A 300 -3.02 23.77 12.25
C TYR A 300 -4.08 24.89 12.22
N GLY A 301 -5.22 24.66 11.58
CA GLY A 301 -6.28 25.67 11.42
C GLY A 301 -5.81 26.87 10.58
N VAL A 302 -4.82 26.68 9.71
CA VAL A 302 -4.35 27.75 8.82
C VAL A 302 -5.46 28.05 7.81
N PRO A 303 -5.88 29.33 7.68
CA PRO A 303 -6.90 29.72 6.70
C PRO A 303 -6.58 29.21 5.29
N PRO A 304 -7.58 28.74 4.52
CA PRO A 304 -7.36 28.20 3.17
C PRO A 304 -6.56 29.13 2.26
N GLU A 305 -6.74 30.45 2.39
CA GLU A 305 -6.03 31.45 1.60
C GLU A 305 -4.51 31.42 1.89
N LEU A 306 -4.12 31.14 3.13
CA LEU A 306 -2.72 31.01 3.53
C LEU A 306 -2.15 29.64 3.19
N VAL A 307 -2.98 28.58 3.19
CA VAL A 307 -2.59 27.27 2.64
C VAL A 307 -2.27 27.39 1.16
N GLU A 308 -3.08 28.12 0.38
CA GLU A 308 -2.80 28.40 -1.02
C GLU A 308 -1.53 29.25 -1.24
N VAL A 309 -1.23 30.20 -0.35
CA VAL A 309 0.03 30.96 -0.40
C VAL A 309 1.23 30.03 -0.19
N ALA A 310 1.17 29.13 0.79
CA ALA A 310 2.20 28.12 0.99
C ALA A 310 2.32 27.19 -0.22
N ASP A 311 1.19 26.82 -0.83
CA ASP A 311 1.11 26.00 -2.03
C ASP A 311 1.89 26.61 -3.21
N ARG A 312 1.62 27.90 -3.48
CA ARG A 312 2.33 28.68 -4.50
C ARG A 312 3.82 28.83 -4.17
N GLY A 313 4.17 28.97 -2.89
CA GLY A 313 5.55 29.03 -2.43
C GLY A 313 6.33 27.74 -2.69
N ILE A 314 5.70 26.58 -2.47
CA ILE A 314 6.30 25.26 -2.75
C ILE A 314 6.52 25.07 -4.25
N ASP A 315 5.55 25.47 -5.09
CA ASP A 315 5.68 25.40 -6.54
C ASP A 315 6.81 26.31 -7.06
N ALA A 316 6.91 27.53 -6.52
CA ALA A 316 7.98 28.47 -6.86
C ALA A 316 9.37 27.96 -6.44
N ALA A 317 9.48 27.34 -5.26
CA ALA A 317 10.73 26.74 -4.78
C ALA A 317 11.18 25.55 -5.66
N ARG A 318 10.23 24.78 -6.20
CA ARG A 318 10.50 23.68 -7.15
C ARG A 318 10.94 24.22 -8.52
N GLY A 319 10.28 25.26 -9.03
CA GLY A 319 10.65 25.91 -10.29
C GLY A 319 12.06 26.50 -10.28
N ASN A 320 12.51 27.03 -9.13
CA ASN A 320 13.86 27.59 -8.98
C ASN A 320 14.98 26.53 -8.91
N ARG A 321 14.68 25.29 -8.51
CA ARG A 321 15.66 24.18 -8.54
C ARG A 321 15.76 23.47 -9.89
N ALA A 322 14.81 23.71 -10.81
CA ALA A 322 14.78 23.10 -12.14
C ALA A 322 15.52 23.90 -13.23
N ARG A 323 16.08 25.08 -12.90
CA ARG A 323 16.99 25.77 -13.83
C ARG A 323 18.37 25.11 -13.74
N PRO A 324 18.89 24.48 -14.81
CA PRO A 324 20.30 24.13 -14.84
C PRO A 324 21.09 25.44 -14.69
N ALA A 325 22.16 25.38 -13.90
CA ALA A 325 23.10 26.48 -13.81
C ALA A 325 23.54 26.83 -15.24
N VAL A 326 23.14 28.01 -15.72
CA VAL A 326 23.64 28.55 -16.98
C VAL A 326 25.14 28.73 -16.79
N ASP A 327 25.93 28.01 -17.59
CA ASP A 327 27.39 28.05 -17.60
C ASP A 327 27.91 29.50 -17.61
N THR A 328 28.37 29.96 -16.46
CA THR A 328 29.18 31.18 -16.31
C THR A 328 30.64 30.96 -16.75
N ALA A 329 30.90 29.99 -17.62
CA ALA A 329 32.25 29.61 -18.08
C ALA A 329 32.57 30.04 -19.52
N ALA A 330 31.95 31.12 -20.03
CA ALA A 330 32.27 31.68 -21.34
C ALA A 330 32.48 33.21 -21.28
N ARG A 331 33.40 33.68 -20.43
CA ARG A 331 33.97 35.04 -20.50
C ARG A 331 35.45 35.05 -20.10
N THR A 332 36.27 34.28 -20.80
CA THR A 332 37.72 34.49 -20.85
C THR A 332 38.24 34.03 -22.21
N ASN A 333 38.35 34.95 -23.16
CA ASN A 333 39.36 35.02 -24.23
C ASN A 333 38.82 35.83 -25.41
N THR A 334 39.12 37.12 -25.41
CA THR A 334 39.21 37.98 -26.60
C THR A 334 39.78 39.33 -26.14
N LYS A 335 41.06 39.33 -25.78
CA LYS A 335 41.91 40.52 -25.66
C LYS A 335 43.35 40.07 -25.46
N GLU A 336 43.99 39.64 -26.54
CA GLU A 336 45.45 39.62 -26.73
C GLU A 336 45.74 39.17 -28.16
N SER A 337 45.41 40.06 -29.10
CA SER A 337 45.96 40.04 -30.47
C SER A 337 45.76 41.42 -31.09
N GLU A 338 46.37 42.43 -30.48
CA GLU A 338 46.65 43.73 -31.09
C GLU A 338 47.75 44.40 -30.25
N GLU A 339 48.90 44.64 -30.90
CA GLU A 339 50.10 45.36 -30.47
C GLU A 339 51.24 44.56 -29.78
N ALA A 340 52.40 44.61 -30.48
CA ALA A 340 53.77 44.19 -30.14
C ALA A 340 54.16 42.72 -30.46
#